data_AF-A0A525VV77-F1
#
_entry.id   AF-A0A525VV77-F1
#
_cell.length_a   1.000
_cell.length_b   1.000
_cell.length_c   1.000
_cell.angle_alpha   90.00
_cell.angle_beta   90.00
_cell.angle_gamma   90.00
#
_symmetry.space_group_name_H-M   'P 1'
#
loop_
_entity.id
_entity.type
_entity.pdbx_description
1 polymer ?
#
loop_
_entity_poly.entity_id
_entity_poly.type
_entity_poly.pdbx_seq_one_letter_code
_entity_poly.pdbx_strand_id
1 'polypeptide(L)'
;MWSVDISREWFHRYYLSRVAVEFDEYAGVLVIRTEAFNQEKARAMTTLLMEEGERYMNTVARRLAQEQVSFLETQVGQISERVLQARQAVLAYQNERNLVSPQGTAENVFGIINQLEGQLTTLNTQRGALLGYLNPQNSSVVELNLQIASVKKQIARQQARLTSSERQTLNHAIEEFTRLQMIAEFAQDMYKTALAALEKGRIESMRTVKMVSVIQSPTQPQYPMEPRRIYNTAVFIVATLMLAGIVSLLSTIIREHRD
;
A
#
# COMPACT_ATOMS: atom_id res chain seq x y z
N MET A 1 -46.89 -15.53 -26.50
CA MET A 1 -46.28 -14.72 -27.57
C MET A 1 -44.81 -15.07 -27.79
N TRP A 2 -44.45 -16.35 -27.65
CA TRP A 2 -43.14 -16.95 -27.96
C TRP A 2 -43.43 -18.45 -28.18
N SER A 3 -42.91 -19.08 -29.23
CA SER A 3 -42.85 -20.56 -29.30
C SER A 3 -41.81 -21.03 -28.28
N VAL A 4 -42.01 -22.22 -27.70
CA VAL A 4 -41.15 -22.77 -26.64
C VAL A 4 -39.70 -23.03 -27.12
N ASP A 5 -39.47 -23.00 -28.44
CA ASP A 5 -38.22 -23.38 -29.11
C ASP A 5 -37.29 -22.21 -29.52
N ILE A 6 -37.46 -21.02 -28.96
CA ILE A 6 -36.60 -19.88 -29.31
C ILE A 6 -35.24 -19.99 -28.61
N SER A 7 -34.17 -19.76 -29.37
CA SER A 7 -32.79 -19.80 -28.85
C SER A 7 -32.61 -18.80 -27.70
N ARG A 8 -31.86 -19.20 -26.68
CA ARG A 8 -31.59 -18.36 -25.49
C ARG A 8 -30.86 -17.07 -25.87
N GLU A 9 -30.00 -17.14 -26.88
CA GLU A 9 -29.24 -16.02 -27.43
C GLU A 9 -30.17 -14.98 -28.05
N TRP A 10 -31.22 -15.42 -28.77
CA TRP A 10 -32.20 -14.52 -29.35
C TRP A 10 -32.98 -13.80 -28.24
N PHE A 11 -33.45 -14.54 -27.23
CA PHE A 11 -34.15 -13.95 -26.09
C PHE A 11 -33.27 -12.94 -25.35
N HIS A 12 -32.01 -13.27 -25.08
CA HIS A 12 -31.05 -12.38 -24.43
C HIS A 12 -30.82 -11.09 -25.24
N ARG A 13 -30.64 -11.22 -26.56
CA ARG A 13 -30.49 -10.05 -27.45
C ARG A 13 -31.74 -9.16 -27.42
N TYR A 14 -32.93 -9.75 -27.45
CA TYR A 14 -34.18 -9.01 -27.33
C TYR A 14 -34.28 -8.31 -25.97
N TYR A 15 -33.96 -9.00 -24.88
CA TYR A 15 -33.90 -8.42 -23.54
C TYR A 15 -32.96 -7.21 -23.48
N LEU A 16 -31.73 -7.33 -23.99
CA LEU A 16 -30.76 -6.23 -24.03
C LEU A 16 -31.22 -5.05 -24.90
N SER A 17 -32.04 -5.29 -25.93
CA SER A 17 -32.62 -4.19 -26.73
C SER A 17 -33.73 -3.41 -26.01
N ARG A 18 -34.23 -3.94 -24.89
CA ARG A 18 -35.35 -3.38 -24.11
C ARG A 18 -34.92 -2.89 -22.73
N VAL A 19 -33.66 -3.07 -22.36
CA VAL A 19 -33.10 -2.62 -21.08
C VAL A 19 -31.92 -1.71 -21.35
N ALA A 20 -31.99 -0.48 -20.84
CA ALA A 20 -30.90 0.47 -20.87
C ALA A 20 -30.46 0.79 -19.45
N VAL A 21 -29.15 0.77 -19.22
CA VAL A 21 -28.52 1.16 -17.97
C VAL A 21 -27.50 2.23 -18.30
N GLU A 22 -27.75 3.45 -17.85
CA GLU A 22 -26.91 4.62 -18.13
C GLU A 22 -26.36 5.14 -16.80
N PHE A 23 -25.07 5.47 -16.76
CA PHE A 23 -24.46 6.14 -15.61
C PHE A 23 -24.32 7.63 -15.93
N ASP A 24 -24.99 8.47 -15.15
CA ASP A 24 -24.81 9.91 -15.21
C ASP A 24 -23.62 10.30 -14.32
N GLU A 25 -22.48 10.60 -14.95
CA GLU A 25 -21.24 10.98 -14.23
C GLU A 25 -21.38 12.30 -13.46
N TYR A 26 -22.21 13.24 -13.94
CA TYR A 26 -22.40 14.53 -13.28
C TYR A 26 -23.25 14.40 -12.02
N ALA A 27 -24.31 13.59 -12.09
CA ALA A 27 -25.19 13.35 -10.95
C ALA A 27 -24.70 12.20 -10.03
N GLY A 28 -23.82 11.33 -10.53
CA GLY A 28 -23.37 10.13 -9.83
C GLY A 28 -24.47 9.07 -9.70
N VAL A 29 -25.42 9.02 -10.63
CA VAL A 29 -26.62 8.17 -10.55
C VAL A 29 -26.64 7.14 -11.66
N LEU A 30 -26.97 5.89 -11.33
CA LEU A 30 -27.35 4.90 -12.33
C LEU A 30 -28.84 5.01 -12.65
N VAL A 31 -29.14 5.19 -13.92
CA VAL A 31 -30.51 5.25 -14.47
C VAL A 31 -30.79 3.94 -15.18
N ILE A 32 -31.78 3.20 -14.67
CA ILE A 32 -32.26 1.95 -15.26
C ILE A 32 -33.59 2.23 -15.97
N ARG A 33 -33.65 1.91 -17.26
CA ARG A 33 -34.87 2.00 -18.08
C ARG A 33 -35.18 0.64 -18.65
N THR A 34 -36.44 0.22 -18.54
CA THR A 34 -36.93 -1.01 -19.17
C THR A 34 -38.18 -0.72 -20.00
N GLU A 35 -38.25 -1.39 -21.14
CA GLU A 35 -39.38 -1.35 -22.05
C GLU A 35 -40.12 -2.69 -22.02
N ALA A 36 -41.42 -2.66 -21.77
CA ALA A 36 -42.26 -3.85 -21.84
C ALA A 36 -43.62 -3.56 -22.50
N PHE A 37 -44.30 -4.62 -22.92
CA PHE A 37 -45.58 -4.54 -23.63
C PHE A 37 -46.73 -3.97 -22.78
N ASN A 38 -46.66 -4.10 -21.47
CA ASN A 38 -47.64 -3.54 -20.56
C ASN A 38 -46.94 -2.77 -19.44
N GLN A 39 -47.69 -1.83 -18.87
CA GLN A 39 -47.22 -0.95 -17.83
C GLN A 39 -46.78 -1.70 -16.57
N GLU A 40 -47.50 -2.77 -16.21
CA GLU A 40 -47.21 -3.61 -15.04
C GLU A 40 -45.91 -4.39 -15.18
N LYS A 41 -45.65 -5.03 -16.34
CA LYS A 41 -44.39 -5.77 -16.54
C LYS A 41 -43.21 -4.83 -16.66
N ALA A 42 -43.36 -3.65 -17.27
CA ALA A 42 -42.30 -2.65 -17.33
C ALA A 42 -41.88 -2.25 -15.91
N ARG A 43 -42.85 -1.94 -15.05
CA ARG A 43 -42.58 -1.63 -13.64
C ARG A 43 -41.95 -2.81 -12.90
N ALA A 44 -42.54 -4.01 -13.00
CA ALA A 44 -42.04 -5.20 -12.31
C ALA A 44 -40.61 -5.54 -12.73
N MET A 45 -40.29 -5.41 -14.02
CA MET A 45 -38.96 -5.65 -14.57
C MET A 45 -37.94 -4.62 -14.05
N THR A 46 -38.26 -3.33 -14.09
CA THR A 46 -37.38 -2.28 -13.53
C THR A 46 -37.18 -2.47 -12.03
N THR A 47 -38.23 -2.80 -11.27
CA THR A 47 -38.13 -3.08 -9.83
C THR A 47 -37.19 -4.26 -9.55
N LEU A 48 -37.38 -5.36 -10.28
CA LEU A 48 -36.53 -6.54 -10.12
C LEU A 48 -35.05 -6.23 -10.42
N LEU A 49 -34.77 -5.52 -11.51
CA LEU A 49 -33.40 -5.15 -11.88
C LEU A 49 -32.78 -4.18 -10.88
N MET A 50 -33.55 -3.24 -10.34
CA MET A 50 -33.08 -2.32 -9.32
C MET A 50 -32.73 -3.06 -8.02
N GLU A 51 -33.62 -3.93 -7.53
CA GLU A 51 -33.39 -4.70 -6.29
C GLU A 51 -32.23 -5.68 -6.43
N GLU A 52 -32.13 -6.38 -7.56
CA GLU A 52 -31.02 -7.30 -7.84
C GLU A 52 -29.70 -6.53 -8.00
N GLY A 53 -29.73 -5.39 -8.70
CA GLY A 53 -28.57 -4.52 -8.87
C GLY A 53 -28.07 -3.96 -7.54
N GLU A 54 -28.97 -3.43 -6.70
CA GLU A 54 -28.63 -2.97 -5.36
C GLU A 54 -28.02 -4.10 -4.52
N ARG A 55 -28.66 -5.28 -4.51
CA ARG A 55 -28.18 -6.44 -3.75
C ARG A 55 -26.80 -6.89 -4.23
N TYR A 56 -26.62 -7.00 -5.55
CA TYR A 56 -25.36 -7.41 -6.16
C TYR A 56 -24.25 -6.41 -5.86
N MET A 57 -24.46 -5.12 -6.13
CA MET A 57 -23.46 -4.07 -5.89
C MET A 57 -23.07 -4.00 -4.42
N ASN A 58 -24.05 -4.05 -3.50
CA ASN A 58 -23.76 -4.04 -2.07
C ASN A 58 -23.06 -5.33 -1.61
N THR A 59 -23.34 -6.48 -2.23
CA THR A 59 -22.63 -7.74 -1.93
C THR A 59 -21.19 -7.70 -2.42
N VAL A 60 -20.95 -7.21 -3.63
CA VAL A 60 -19.61 -7.02 -4.18
C VAL A 60 -18.81 -6.04 -3.33
N ALA A 61 -19.41 -4.92 -2.93
CA ALA A 61 -18.77 -3.91 -2.08
C ALA A 61 -18.36 -4.50 -0.72
N ARG A 62 -19.27 -5.22 -0.05
CA ARG A 62 -18.97 -5.90 1.23
C ARG A 62 -17.87 -6.95 1.07
N ARG A 63 -17.92 -7.75 0.00
CA ARG A 63 -16.90 -8.77 -0.28
C ARG A 63 -15.53 -8.14 -0.49
N LEU A 64 -15.44 -7.08 -1.31
CA LEU A 64 -14.20 -6.38 -1.58
C LEU A 64 -13.62 -5.76 -0.30
N ALA A 65 -14.46 -5.15 0.53
CA ALA A 65 -14.04 -4.60 1.81
C ALA A 65 -13.50 -5.69 2.76
N GLN A 66 -14.15 -6.85 2.82
CA GLN A 66 -13.70 -7.99 3.62
C GLN A 66 -12.38 -8.58 3.10
N GLU A 67 -12.24 -8.73 1.78
CA GLU A 67 -11.00 -9.20 1.15
C GLU A 67 -9.85 -8.22 1.40
N GLN A 68 -10.10 -6.92 1.34
CA GLN A 68 -9.10 -5.88 1.66
C GLN A 68 -8.63 -5.96 3.11
N VAL A 69 -9.54 -6.13 4.07
CA VAL A 69 -9.18 -6.30 5.50
C VAL A 69 -8.39 -7.59 5.69
N SER A 70 -8.85 -8.70 5.14
CA SER A 70 -8.16 -10.00 5.25
C SER A 70 -6.74 -9.97 4.65
N PHE A 71 -6.56 -9.26 3.53
CA PHE A 71 -5.25 -9.02 2.95
C PHE A 71 -4.35 -8.23 3.91
N LEU A 72 -4.85 -7.14 4.52
CA LEU A 72 -4.09 -6.35 5.48
C LEU A 72 -3.73 -7.16 6.74
N GLU A 73 -4.64 -7.99 7.24
CA GLU A 73 -4.37 -8.89 8.38
C GLU A 73 -3.23 -9.85 8.07
N THR A 74 -3.21 -10.42 6.87
CA THR A 74 -2.13 -11.31 6.41
C THR A 74 -0.80 -10.56 6.31
N GLN A 75 -0.79 -9.34 5.77
CA GLN A 75 0.40 -8.49 5.67
C GLN A 75 0.95 -8.13 7.06
N VAL A 76 0.09 -7.75 8.01
CA VAL A 76 0.48 -7.46 9.40
C VAL A 76 1.12 -8.70 10.04
N GLY A 77 0.56 -9.90 9.82
CA GLY A 77 1.15 -11.16 10.28
C GLY A 77 2.56 -11.39 9.74
N GLN A 78 2.76 -11.25 8.42
CA GLN A 78 4.07 -11.41 7.79
C GLN A 78 5.10 -10.38 8.29
N ILE A 79 4.69 -9.13 8.49
CA ILE A 79 5.58 -8.09 9.04
C ILE A 79 5.91 -8.38 10.51
N SER A 80 4.95 -8.89 11.29
CA SER A 80 5.18 -9.32 12.67
C SER A 80 6.28 -10.38 12.76
N GLU A 81 6.23 -11.40 11.90
CA GLU A 81 7.28 -12.42 11.81
C GLU A 81 8.65 -11.82 11.47
N ARG A 82 8.71 -10.88 10.53
CA ARG A 82 9.95 -10.17 10.17
C ARG A 82 10.51 -9.36 11.35
N VAL A 83 9.66 -8.71 12.14
CA VAL A 83 10.07 -8.00 13.36
C VAL A 83 10.70 -8.97 14.37
N LEU A 84 10.05 -10.12 14.59
CA LEU A 84 10.57 -11.14 15.49
C LEU A 84 11.93 -11.67 15.03
N GLN A 85 12.07 -11.96 13.72
CA GLN A 85 13.34 -12.40 13.13
C GLN A 85 14.44 -11.34 13.28
N ALA A 86 14.14 -10.08 12.99
CA ALA A 86 15.11 -8.99 13.10
C ALA A 86 15.57 -8.78 14.56
N ARG A 87 14.63 -8.81 15.52
CA ARG A 87 14.97 -8.74 16.95
C ARG A 87 15.78 -9.95 17.41
N GLN A 88 15.44 -11.14 16.93
CA GLN A 88 16.18 -12.36 17.24
C GLN A 88 17.61 -12.30 16.70
N ALA A 89 17.82 -11.69 15.52
CA ALA A 89 19.15 -11.48 14.96
C ALA A 89 20.00 -10.55 15.84
N VAL A 90 19.41 -9.45 16.35
CA VAL A 90 20.09 -8.56 17.31
C VAL A 90 20.48 -9.31 18.58
N LEU A 91 19.55 -10.09 19.16
CA LEU A 91 19.81 -10.88 20.36
C LEU A 91 20.86 -11.98 20.13
N ALA A 92 20.79 -12.68 19.00
CA ALA A 92 21.76 -13.71 18.63
C ALA A 92 23.17 -13.11 18.53
N TYR A 93 23.28 -11.92 17.93
CA TYR A 93 24.53 -11.20 17.82
C TYR A 93 25.09 -10.75 19.17
N GLN A 94 24.24 -10.24 20.07
CA GLN A 94 24.64 -9.90 21.45
C GLN A 94 25.16 -11.13 22.21
N ASN A 95 24.45 -12.26 22.09
CA ASN A 95 24.82 -13.52 22.75
C ASN A 95 26.14 -14.10 22.22
N GLU A 96 26.33 -14.11 20.89
CA GLU A 96 27.57 -14.61 20.27
C GLU A 96 28.80 -13.83 20.75
N ARG A 97 28.64 -12.52 20.96
CA ARG A 97 29.73 -11.65 21.41
C ARG A 97 29.90 -11.59 22.92
N ASN A 98 28.96 -12.13 23.71
CA ASN A 98 28.87 -11.87 25.16
C ASN A 98 28.88 -10.37 25.49
N LEU A 99 28.33 -9.54 24.61
CA LEU A 99 28.28 -8.09 24.77
C LEU A 99 26.83 -7.64 24.78
N VAL A 100 26.37 -7.11 25.94
CA VAL A 100 25.02 -6.54 26.09
C VAL A 100 24.85 -5.29 25.22
N SER A 101 25.92 -4.50 25.10
CA SER A 101 26.01 -3.36 24.17
C SER A 101 27.46 -3.17 23.71
N PRO A 102 27.77 -3.43 22.43
CA PRO A 102 29.11 -3.15 21.87
C PRO A 102 29.51 -1.68 22.01
N GLN A 103 28.54 -0.77 21.86
CA GLN A 103 28.77 0.67 22.02
C GLN A 103 29.09 1.02 23.48
N GLY A 104 28.30 0.55 24.45
CA GLY A 104 28.58 0.77 25.87
C GLY A 104 29.91 0.16 26.31
N THR A 105 30.32 -0.94 25.68
CA THR A 105 31.64 -1.56 25.92
C THR A 105 32.77 -0.67 25.40
N ALA A 106 32.62 -0.10 24.20
CA ALA A 106 33.60 0.84 23.66
C ALA A 106 33.68 2.12 24.49
N GLU A 107 32.55 2.70 24.88
CA GLU A 107 32.47 3.88 25.75
C GLU A 107 33.19 3.64 27.08
N ASN A 108 33.03 2.44 27.67
CA ASN A 108 33.75 2.05 28.87
C ASN A 108 35.28 1.99 28.65
N VAL A 109 35.72 1.35 27.56
CA VAL A 109 37.15 1.27 27.21
C VAL A 109 37.74 2.67 26.95
N PHE A 110 37.01 3.55 26.25
CA PHE A 110 37.40 4.96 26.07
C PHE A 110 37.49 5.70 27.41
N GLY A 111 36.54 5.49 28.32
CA GLY A 111 36.57 6.06 29.67
C GLY A 111 37.83 5.65 30.45
N ILE A 112 38.22 4.37 30.37
CA ILE A 112 39.45 3.86 30.99
C ILE A 112 40.69 4.50 30.34
N ILE A 113 40.73 4.61 29.01
CA ILE A 113 41.84 5.26 28.29
C ILE A 113 42.00 6.71 28.75
N ASN A 114 40.91 7.48 28.79
CA ASN A 114 40.93 8.87 29.23
C ASN A 114 41.44 9.01 30.68
N GLN A 115 41.05 8.11 31.57
CA GLN A 115 41.55 8.08 32.95
C GLN A 115 43.06 7.79 33.02
N LEU A 116 43.54 6.82 32.23
CA LEU A 116 44.97 6.49 32.14
C LEU A 116 45.79 7.62 31.49
N GLU A 117 45.25 8.33 30.50
CA GLU A 117 45.87 9.51 29.90
C GLU A 117 45.97 10.69 30.88
N GLY A 118 44.94 10.88 31.72
CA GLY A 118 44.99 11.81 32.84
C GLY A 118 46.11 11.48 33.81
N GLN A 119 46.22 10.21 34.24
CA GLN A 119 47.30 9.74 35.11
C GLN A 119 48.68 9.92 34.46
N LEU A 120 48.81 9.58 33.18
CA LEU A 120 50.05 9.76 32.42
C LEU A 120 50.46 11.24 32.38
N THR A 121 49.50 12.15 32.21
CA THR A 121 49.75 13.60 32.23
C THR A 121 50.26 14.05 33.58
N THR A 122 49.61 13.63 34.67
CA THR A 122 50.06 13.93 36.05
C THR A 122 51.49 13.45 36.31
N LEU A 123 51.80 12.20 35.95
CA LEU A 123 53.14 11.62 36.13
C LEU A 123 54.20 12.36 35.29
N ASN A 124 53.89 12.73 34.04
CA ASN A 124 54.82 13.50 33.21
C ASN A 124 55.10 14.89 33.78
N THR A 125 54.08 15.57 34.30
CA THR A 125 54.24 16.88 34.96
C THR A 125 55.11 16.78 36.20
N GLN A 126 54.88 15.77 37.05
CA GLN A 126 55.72 15.50 38.23
C GLN A 126 57.17 15.20 37.84
N ARG A 127 57.39 14.42 36.78
CA ARG A 127 58.74 14.15 36.26
C ARG A 127 59.43 15.45 35.81
N GLY A 128 58.72 16.29 35.08
CA GLY A 128 59.23 17.57 34.60
C GLY A 128 59.66 18.49 35.76
N ALA A 129 58.84 18.56 36.80
CA ALA A 129 59.17 19.33 38.01
C ALA A 129 60.44 18.80 38.71
N LEU A 130 60.58 17.46 38.85
CA LEU A 130 61.75 16.85 39.47
C LEU A 130 63.03 17.05 38.64
N LEU A 131 62.95 16.91 37.32
CA LEU A 131 64.09 17.12 36.42
C LEU A 131 64.58 18.59 36.36
N GLY A 132 63.76 19.55 36.81
CA GLY A 132 64.18 20.95 36.96
C GLY A 132 65.26 21.16 38.02
N TYR A 133 65.38 20.24 38.98
CA TYR A 133 66.29 20.38 40.13
C TYR A 133 67.11 19.12 40.46
N LEU A 134 66.74 17.95 39.92
CA LEU A 134 67.40 16.66 40.16
C LEU A 134 67.97 16.05 38.87
N ASN A 135 69.07 15.30 39.02
CA ASN A 135 69.67 14.54 37.93
C ASN A 135 68.71 13.43 37.45
N PRO A 136 68.62 13.17 36.13
CA PRO A 136 67.88 12.03 35.55
C PRO A 136 68.13 10.65 36.20
N GLN A 137 69.30 10.43 36.80
CA GLN A 137 69.70 9.18 37.47
C GLN A 137 69.21 9.08 38.93
N ASN A 138 68.51 10.08 39.46
CA ASN A 138 67.99 10.05 40.82
C ASN A 138 66.89 8.96 40.95
N SER A 139 66.91 8.20 42.05
CA SER A 139 65.96 7.12 42.34
C SER A 139 64.49 7.52 42.13
N SER A 140 64.10 8.74 42.54
CA SER A 140 62.72 9.22 42.39
C SER A 140 62.30 9.42 40.92
N VAL A 141 63.24 9.80 40.05
CA VAL A 141 62.99 9.97 38.61
C VAL A 141 62.89 8.63 37.89
N VAL A 142 63.73 7.66 38.30
CA VAL A 142 63.69 6.29 37.76
C VAL A 142 62.37 5.61 38.11
N GLU A 143 61.90 5.74 39.34
CA GLU A 143 60.59 5.22 39.77
C GLU A 143 59.45 5.82 38.92
N LEU A 144 59.44 7.14 38.74
CA LEU A 144 58.42 7.80 37.91
C LEU A 144 58.45 7.31 36.45
N ASN A 145 59.64 7.08 35.90
CA ASN A 145 59.79 6.54 34.55
C ASN A 145 59.22 5.12 34.42
N LEU A 146 59.38 4.27 35.44
CA LEU A 146 58.76 2.94 35.47
C LEU A 146 57.24 3.03 35.54
N GLN A 147 56.70 3.94 36.35
CA GLN A 147 55.25 4.18 36.43
C GLN A 147 54.69 4.68 35.08
N ILE A 148 55.36 5.66 34.45
CA ILE A 148 55.00 6.17 33.13
C ILE A 148 55.01 5.05 32.08
N ALA A 149 56.05 4.20 32.07
CA ALA A 149 56.15 3.07 31.15
C ALA A 149 55.01 2.06 31.36
N SER A 150 54.65 1.79 32.62
CA SER A 150 53.52 0.92 32.98
C SER A 150 52.19 1.47 32.48
N VAL A 151 51.90 2.75 32.74
CA VAL A 151 50.66 3.42 32.28
C VAL A 151 50.60 3.46 30.76
N LYS A 152 51.69 3.80 30.06
CA LYS A 152 51.75 3.73 28.58
C LYS A 152 51.45 2.32 28.06
N LYS A 153 52.02 1.29 28.68
CA LYS A 153 51.76 -0.12 28.33
C LYS A 153 50.30 -0.51 28.61
N GLN A 154 49.64 0.08 29.60
CA GLN A 154 48.21 -0.13 29.84
C GLN A 154 47.34 0.58 28.80
N ILE A 155 47.64 1.83 28.44
CA ILE A 155 46.96 2.58 27.37
C ILE A 155 47.04 1.80 26.06
N ALA A 156 48.24 1.36 25.66
CA ALA A 156 48.43 0.58 24.44
C ALA A 156 47.64 -0.74 24.47
N ARG A 157 47.54 -1.40 25.63
CA ARG A 157 46.71 -2.61 25.79
C ARG A 157 45.23 -2.32 25.62
N GLN A 158 44.70 -1.23 26.18
CA GLN A 158 43.29 -0.87 26.02
C GLN A 158 42.98 -0.41 24.59
N GLN A 159 43.86 0.38 23.97
CA GLN A 159 43.73 0.77 22.55
C GLN A 159 43.75 -0.44 21.63
N ALA A 160 44.62 -1.43 21.89
CA ALA A 160 44.62 -2.68 21.15
C ALA A 160 43.31 -3.48 21.30
N ARG A 161 42.57 -3.35 22.41
CA ARG A 161 41.23 -3.98 22.52
C ARG A 161 40.19 -3.34 21.61
N LEU A 162 40.38 -2.08 21.21
CA LEU A 162 39.52 -1.40 20.24
C LEU A 162 39.86 -1.80 18.79
N THR A 163 41.14 -2.04 18.50
CA THR A 163 41.68 -2.15 17.13
C THR A 163 42.28 -3.51 16.75
N SER A 164 42.48 -4.44 17.69
CA SER A 164 43.19 -5.70 17.40
C SER A 164 42.43 -6.61 16.45
N SER A 165 43.20 -7.16 15.51
CA SER A 165 42.77 -7.89 14.33
C SER A 165 42.49 -9.38 14.59
N GLU A 166 42.92 -9.91 15.74
CA GLU A 166 42.91 -11.36 16.02
C GLU A 166 41.50 -11.92 16.33
N ARG A 167 40.54 -11.07 16.69
CA ARG A 167 39.10 -11.37 16.72
C ARG A 167 38.33 -10.09 16.45
N GLN A 168 38.06 -9.80 15.18
CA GLN A 168 37.14 -8.76 14.65
C GLN A 168 36.97 -7.50 15.53
N THR A 169 37.58 -6.40 15.08
CA THR A 169 37.65 -5.10 15.78
C THR A 169 36.32 -4.70 16.43
N LEU A 170 36.39 -4.09 17.62
CA LEU A 170 35.19 -3.59 18.32
C LEU A 170 34.39 -2.62 17.45
N ASN A 171 35.07 -1.89 16.56
CA ASN A 171 34.44 -1.02 15.55
C ASN A 171 33.54 -1.79 14.59
N HIS A 172 34.03 -2.89 13.99
CA HIS A 172 33.20 -3.74 13.15
C HIS A 172 32.04 -4.35 13.96
N ALA A 173 32.29 -4.64 15.25
CA ALA A 173 31.25 -5.19 16.09
C ALA A 173 30.11 -4.19 16.38
N ILE A 174 30.44 -2.90 16.51
CA ILE A 174 29.50 -1.78 16.66
C ILE A 174 28.74 -1.50 15.37
N GLU A 175 29.44 -1.51 14.22
CA GLU A 175 28.82 -1.28 12.91
C GLU A 175 27.75 -2.34 12.64
N GLU A 176 28.09 -3.61 12.79
CA GLU A 176 27.19 -4.75 12.58
C GLU A 176 25.99 -4.70 13.54
N PHE A 177 26.24 -4.41 14.82
CA PHE A 177 25.19 -4.24 15.81
C PHE A 177 24.23 -3.12 15.44
N THR A 178 24.76 -1.95 15.09
CA THR A 178 23.97 -0.78 14.68
C THR A 178 23.14 -1.11 13.44
N ARG A 179 23.72 -1.83 12.47
CA ARG A 179 22.98 -2.29 11.28
C ARG A 179 21.81 -3.19 11.64
N LEU A 180 22.03 -4.21 12.47
CA LEU A 180 20.97 -5.14 12.91
C LEU A 180 19.89 -4.41 13.71
N GLN A 181 20.29 -3.47 14.58
CA GLN A 181 19.39 -2.63 15.36
C GLN A 181 18.52 -1.76 14.46
N MET A 182 19.10 -1.08 13.47
CA MET A 182 18.36 -0.28 12.49
C MET A 182 17.37 -1.13 11.69
N ILE A 183 17.74 -2.36 11.30
CA ILE A 183 16.82 -3.29 10.61
C ILE A 183 15.64 -3.65 11.53
N ALA A 184 15.89 -3.92 12.81
CA ALA A 184 14.85 -4.24 13.77
C ALA A 184 13.92 -3.05 14.05
N GLU A 185 14.47 -1.84 14.15
CA GLU A 185 13.70 -0.59 14.29
C GLU A 185 12.87 -0.29 13.05
N PHE A 186 13.46 -0.41 11.86
CA PHE A 186 12.74 -0.24 10.60
C PHE A 186 11.59 -1.23 10.47
N ALA A 187 11.82 -2.51 10.78
CA ALA A 187 10.76 -3.52 10.78
C ALA A 187 9.65 -3.17 11.80
N GLN A 188 10.02 -2.68 12.98
CA GLN A 188 9.07 -2.26 14.00
C GLN A 188 8.21 -1.07 13.52
N ASP A 189 8.81 -0.11 12.84
CA ASP A 189 8.07 1.05 12.31
C ASP A 189 7.16 0.65 11.15
N MET A 190 7.63 -0.23 10.25
CA MET A 190 6.76 -0.85 9.24
C MET A 190 5.57 -1.57 9.88
N TYR A 191 5.78 -2.29 10.98
CA TYR A 191 4.71 -2.97 11.70
C TYR A 191 3.67 -1.99 12.26
N LYS A 192 4.12 -0.87 12.85
CA LYS A 192 3.21 0.19 13.32
C LYS A 192 2.40 0.79 12.17
N THR A 193 3.04 1.09 11.04
CA THR A 193 2.36 1.61 9.84
C THR A 193 1.34 0.61 9.30
N ALA A 194 1.69 -0.68 9.24
CA ALA A 194 0.79 -1.73 8.78
C ALA A 194 -0.42 -1.90 9.72
N LEU A 195 -0.21 -1.83 11.04
CA LEU A 195 -1.31 -1.84 12.01
C LEU A 195 -2.25 -0.64 11.83
N ALA A 196 -1.70 0.57 11.62
CA ALA A 196 -2.51 1.76 11.36
C ALA A 196 -3.32 1.61 10.05
N ALA A 197 -2.73 1.03 9.01
CA ALA A 197 -3.43 0.73 7.76
C ALA A 197 -4.54 -0.31 7.94
N LEU A 198 -4.30 -1.37 8.73
CA LEU A 198 -5.31 -2.37 9.08
C LEU A 198 -6.49 -1.74 9.83
N GLU A 199 -6.22 -0.90 10.83
CA GLU A 199 -7.28 -0.24 11.60
C GLU A 199 -8.10 0.71 10.71
N LYS A 200 -7.43 1.48 9.86
CA LYS A 200 -8.09 2.31 8.85
C LYS A 200 -8.96 1.46 7.91
N GLY A 201 -8.43 0.34 7.41
CA GLY A 201 -9.16 -0.58 6.54
C GLY A 201 -10.39 -1.19 7.22
N ARG A 202 -10.32 -1.51 8.52
CA ARG A 202 -11.46 -1.97 9.30
C ARG A 202 -12.55 -0.90 9.42
N ILE A 203 -12.16 0.34 9.72
CA ILE A 203 -13.09 1.47 9.79
C ILE A 203 -13.76 1.70 8.41
N GLU A 204 -12.99 1.67 7.33
CA GLU A 204 -13.52 1.82 5.97
C GLU A 204 -14.46 0.67 5.61
N SER A 205 -14.12 -0.58 5.95
CA SER A 205 -14.99 -1.73 5.74
C SER A 205 -16.32 -1.61 6.49
N MET A 206 -16.32 -1.03 7.69
CA MET A 206 -17.56 -0.76 8.44
C MET A 206 -18.41 0.33 7.80
N ARG A 207 -17.80 1.29 7.09
CA ARG A 207 -18.54 2.36 6.37
C ARG A 207 -19.16 1.87 5.07
N THR A 208 -18.55 0.91 4.38
CA THR A 208 -18.96 0.43 3.04
C THR A 208 -20.17 -0.52 3.05
N VAL A 209 -20.96 -0.58 4.13
CA VAL A 209 -22.10 -1.49 4.27
C VAL A 209 -23.22 -1.22 3.22
N LYS A 210 -23.36 0.03 2.76
CA LYS A 210 -24.25 0.43 1.66
C LYS A 210 -23.47 1.27 0.64
N MET A 211 -23.16 0.68 -0.51
CA MET A 211 -22.45 1.36 -1.60
C MET A 211 -23.42 2.04 -2.59
N VAL A 212 -24.60 1.47 -2.78
CA VAL A 212 -25.66 2.05 -3.63
C VAL A 212 -26.94 2.15 -2.82
N SER A 213 -27.66 3.26 -3.00
CA SER A 213 -28.98 3.50 -2.41
C SER A 213 -29.96 3.95 -3.48
N VAL A 214 -31.21 3.49 -3.37
CA VAL A 214 -32.28 3.89 -4.28
C VAL A 214 -32.66 5.34 -4.01
N ILE A 215 -32.43 6.21 -4.99
CA ILE A 215 -32.83 7.63 -4.94
C ILE A 215 -34.30 7.78 -5.34
N GLN A 216 -34.74 7.02 -6.35
CA GLN A 216 -36.10 7.05 -6.87
C GLN A 216 -36.60 5.65 -7.15
N SER A 217 -37.80 5.33 -6.64
CA SER A 217 -38.45 4.05 -6.93
C SER A 217 -39.02 4.01 -8.36
N PRO A 218 -39.09 2.82 -8.99
CA PRO A 218 -39.63 2.68 -10.34
C PRO A 218 -41.08 3.16 -10.43
N THR A 219 -41.32 4.12 -11.33
CA THR A 219 -42.64 4.70 -11.56
C THR A 219 -43.45 3.87 -12.55
N GLN A 220 -44.77 4.03 -12.52
CA GLN A 220 -45.69 3.35 -13.43
C GLN A 220 -45.87 4.20 -14.71
N PRO A 221 -45.53 3.71 -15.93
CA PRO A 221 -45.64 4.52 -17.15
C PRO A 221 -47.08 4.91 -17.54
N GLN A 222 -47.45 6.18 -17.53
CA GLN A 222 -48.83 6.59 -17.83
C GLN A 222 -49.19 6.60 -19.33
N TYR A 223 -48.18 6.67 -20.20
CA TYR A 223 -48.34 6.64 -21.65
C TYR A 223 -47.21 5.82 -22.30
N PRO A 224 -47.45 5.16 -23.45
CA PRO A 224 -46.41 4.46 -24.18
C PRO A 224 -45.38 5.46 -24.73
N MET A 225 -44.15 5.42 -24.23
CA MET A 225 -43.06 6.28 -24.76
C MET A 225 -42.51 5.76 -26.09
N GLU A 226 -42.54 4.44 -26.31
CA GLU A 226 -41.98 3.80 -27.50
C GLU A 226 -42.95 2.76 -28.11
N PRO A 227 -42.92 2.53 -29.44
CA PRO A 227 -42.19 3.31 -30.43
C PRO A 227 -42.84 4.70 -30.63
N ARG A 228 -42.04 5.73 -30.95
CA ARG A 228 -42.55 7.06 -31.34
C ARG A 228 -43.33 7.01 -32.65
N ARG A 229 -44.58 6.52 -32.60
CA ARG A 229 -45.41 6.18 -33.77
C ARG A 229 -45.52 7.33 -34.76
N ILE A 230 -45.80 8.54 -34.29
CA ILE A 230 -45.99 9.73 -35.16
C ILE A 230 -44.69 10.08 -35.90
N TYR A 231 -43.58 10.11 -35.16
CA TYR A 231 -42.27 10.40 -35.75
C TYR A 231 -41.87 9.33 -36.77
N ASN A 232 -42.00 8.04 -36.42
CA ASN A 232 -41.65 6.94 -37.31
C ASN A 232 -42.55 6.93 -38.56
N THR A 233 -43.85 7.21 -38.42
CA THR A 233 -44.75 7.33 -39.57
C THR A 233 -44.36 8.50 -40.48
N ALA A 234 -44.03 9.67 -39.91
CA ALA A 234 -43.60 10.83 -40.71
C ALA A 234 -42.29 10.56 -41.45
N VAL A 235 -41.28 9.98 -40.78
CA VAL A 235 -40.02 9.57 -41.39
C VAL A 235 -40.27 8.54 -42.50
N PHE A 236 -41.14 7.56 -42.26
CA PHE A 236 -41.48 6.55 -43.27
C PHE A 236 -42.14 7.18 -44.51
N ILE A 237 -43.07 8.12 -44.34
CA ILE A 237 -43.69 8.85 -45.45
C ILE A 237 -42.64 9.60 -46.26
N VAL A 238 -41.77 10.38 -45.60
CA VAL A 238 -40.71 11.15 -46.27
C VAL A 238 -39.75 10.23 -47.01
N ALA A 239 -39.30 9.14 -46.38
CA ALA A 239 -38.42 8.15 -47.00
C ALA A 239 -39.08 7.49 -48.23
N THR A 240 -40.37 7.16 -48.13
CA THR A 240 -41.12 6.57 -49.24
C THR A 240 -41.27 7.55 -50.40
N LEU A 241 -41.54 8.83 -50.12
CA LEU A 241 -41.62 9.88 -51.15
C LEU A 241 -40.26 10.11 -51.82
N MET A 242 -39.17 10.13 -51.07
CA MET A 242 -37.82 10.22 -51.63
C MET A 242 -37.52 9.03 -52.55
N LEU A 243 -37.84 7.81 -52.10
CA LEU A 243 -37.62 6.60 -52.88
C LEU A 243 -38.48 6.59 -54.16
N ALA A 244 -39.74 7.01 -54.07
CA ALA A 244 -40.61 7.20 -55.23
C ALA A 244 -40.06 8.25 -56.21
N GLY A 245 -39.48 9.34 -55.71
CA GLY A 245 -38.81 10.36 -56.51
C GLY A 245 -37.59 9.82 -57.25
N ILE A 246 -36.75 9.02 -56.57
CA ILE A 246 -35.59 8.36 -57.18
C ILE A 246 -36.04 7.39 -58.28
N VAL A 247 -37.05 6.56 -58.01
CA VAL A 247 -37.60 5.61 -58.99
C VAL A 247 -38.19 6.35 -60.20
N SER A 248 -38.90 7.45 -59.97
CA SER A 248 -39.46 8.30 -61.03
C SER A 248 -38.37 8.90 -61.92
N LEU A 249 -37.30 9.45 -61.33
CA LEU A 249 -36.15 9.99 -62.07
C LEU A 249 -35.44 8.90 -62.89
N LEU A 250 -35.18 7.74 -62.29
CA LEU A 250 -34.59 6.60 -63.00
C LEU A 250 -35.49 6.16 -64.17
N SER A 251 -36.80 6.10 -63.97
CA SER A 251 -37.74 5.74 -65.03
C SER A 251 -37.76 6.78 -66.16
N THR A 252 -37.59 8.05 -65.83
CA THR A 252 -37.53 9.15 -66.81
C THR A 252 -36.24 9.07 -67.63
N ILE A 253 -35.09 8.85 -66.98
CA ILE A 253 -33.80 8.70 -67.66
C ILE A 253 -33.81 7.50 -68.61
N ILE A 254 -34.36 6.35 -68.17
CA ILE A 254 -34.48 5.15 -69.01
C ILE A 254 -35.38 5.41 -70.23
N ARG A 255 -36.47 6.17 -70.04
CA ARG A 255 -37.39 6.52 -71.12
C ARG A 255 -36.75 7.49 -72.12
N GLU A 256 -36.00 8.48 -71.64
CA GLU A 256 -35.32 9.49 -72.48
C GLU A 256 -34.14 8.91 -73.26
N HIS A 257 -33.51 7.84 -72.79
CA HIS A 257 -32.48 7.11 -73.56
C HIS A 257 -33.05 6.08 -74.56
N ARG A 258 -34.37 5.89 -74.60
CA ARG A 258 -35.03 4.91 -75.47
C ARG A 258 -35.64 5.55 -76.73
N ASP A 259 -35.88 6.86 -76.72
CA ASP A 259 -36.26 7.67 -77.89
C ASP A 259 -35.00 8.21 -78.60
#